data_AF-A0A3R0PT23-F1
#
_entry.id   AF-A0A3R0PT23-F1
#
_cell.length_a   1.000
_cell.length_b   1.000
_cell.length_c   1.000
_cell.angle_alpha   90.00
_cell.angle_beta   90.00
_cell.angle_gamma   90.00
#
_symmetry.space_group_name_H-M   'P 1'
#
loop_
_entity.id
_entity.type
_entity.pdbx_description
1 polymer ?
#
loop_
_entity_poly.entity_id
_entity_poly.type
_entity_poly.pdbx_seq_one_letter_code
_entity_poly.pdbx_strand_id
1 'polypeptide(L)'
;MKIKHIGKAVFLLALVTSTCFAAGKSINVEFRKGHYRAQYSGIIKGYDYDTYKFQAKKGQQLHISMSNESADTYLFGPGISDSVDLSRYPPALNDAGKYTLPASGNYELRILQTRNDARRNKTKKYRISIQIK
;
A
#
# COMPACT_ATOMS: atom_id res chain seq x y z
N MET A 1 -31.61 16.18 61.66
CA MET A 1 -31.49 14.98 60.81
C MET A 1 -30.62 15.34 59.61
N LYS A 2 -29.59 14.54 59.33
CA LYS A 2 -28.51 14.77 58.35
C LYS A 2 -28.97 14.59 56.89
N ILE A 3 -28.09 14.99 55.94
CA ILE A 3 -27.86 14.49 54.55
C ILE A 3 -28.61 15.24 53.42
N LYS A 4 -28.00 15.62 52.27
CA LYS A 4 -26.62 15.62 51.74
C LYS A 4 -26.59 16.52 50.48
N HIS A 5 -25.40 17.03 50.16
CA HIS A 5 -25.05 17.72 48.92
C HIS A 5 -25.39 16.91 47.65
N ILE A 6 -26.05 17.54 46.67
CA ILE A 6 -26.23 17.00 45.33
C ILE A 6 -25.17 17.66 44.44
N GLY A 7 -24.08 16.94 44.21
CA GLY A 7 -23.03 17.33 43.27
C GLY A 7 -23.55 17.25 41.83
N LYS A 8 -23.39 18.33 41.07
CA LYS A 8 -23.65 18.37 39.63
C LYS A 8 -22.53 17.62 38.91
N ALA A 9 -22.82 16.43 38.39
CA ALA A 9 -21.90 15.70 37.53
C ALA A 9 -21.93 16.32 36.12
N VAL A 10 -20.82 16.88 35.68
CA VAL A 10 -20.59 17.29 34.28
C VAL A 10 -20.05 16.07 33.53
N PHE A 11 -20.82 15.56 32.58
CA PHE A 11 -20.41 14.44 31.73
C PHE A 11 -19.77 15.00 30.46
N LEU A 12 -18.43 15.02 30.41
CA LEU A 12 -17.68 15.42 29.22
C LEU A 12 -17.57 14.21 28.28
N LEU A 13 -18.36 14.20 27.19
CA LEU A 13 -18.30 13.15 26.18
C LEU A 13 -17.13 13.42 25.22
N ALA A 14 -15.99 12.79 25.46
CA ALA A 14 -14.85 12.84 24.53
C ALA A 14 -15.17 12.01 23.28
N LEU A 15 -15.32 12.68 22.12
CA LEU A 15 -15.39 12.03 20.81
C LEU A 15 -14.03 11.38 20.50
N VAL A 16 -13.87 10.10 20.81
CA VAL A 16 -12.72 9.33 20.33
C VAL A 16 -12.96 9.03 18.86
N THR A 17 -12.48 9.90 17.98
CA THR A 17 -12.41 9.58 16.55
C THR A 17 -11.38 8.48 16.38
N SER A 18 -11.85 7.23 16.24
CA SER A 18 -10.98 6.11 15.85
C SER A 18 -10.43 6.37 14.46
N THR A 19 -9.22 6.91 14.37
CA THR A 19 -8.45 6.91 13.13
C THR A 19 -8.09 5.45 12.85
N CYS A 20 -8.87 4.80 11.99
CA CYS A 20 -8.54 3.47 11.48
C CYS A 20 -7.28 3.60 10.63
N PHE A 21 -6.12 3.23 11.20
CA PHE A 21 -4.93 3.00 10.40
C PHE A 21 -5.18 1.75 9.53
N ALA A 22 -4.86 1.84 8.25
CA ALA A 22 -4.86 0.68 7.36
C ALA A 22 -3.89 -0.37 7.91
N ALA A 23 -4.35 -1.60 8.12
CA ALA A 23 -3.66 -2.63 8.90
C ALA A 23 -2.98 -3.71 8.04
N GLY A 24 -2.59 -3.38 6.80
CA GLY A 24 -1.97 -4.36 5.91
C GLY A 24 -0.50 -4.66 6.23
N LYS A 25 0.05 -5.65 5.52
CA LYS A 25 1.42 -6.15 5.72
C LYS A 25 2.46 -5.13 5.26
N SER A 26 3.63 -5.14 5.89
CA SER A 26 4.82 -4.45 5.39
C SER A 26 5.95 -5.46 5.21
N ILE A 27 6.38 -5.67 3.97
CA ILE A 27 7.33 -6.72 3.57
C ILE A 27 8.56 -6.06 2.95
N ASN A 28 9.76 -6.41 3.43
CA ASN A 28 11.00 -6.11 2.72
C ASN A 28 11.17 -7.14 1.60
N VAL A 29 11.29 -6.66 0.36
CA VAL A 29 11.45 -7.52 -0.81
C VAL A 29 12.88 -8.04 -0.85
N GLU A 30 13.00 -9.35 -0.98
CA GLU A 30 14.28 -10.04 -1.03
C GLU A 30 14.39 -10.81 -2.34
N PHE A 31 15.47 -10.54 -3.08
CA PHE A 31 15.80 -11.27 -4.29
C PHE A 31 16.81 -12.36 -3.96
N ARG A 32 16.52 -13.60 -4.37
CA ARG A 32 17.49 -14.68 -4.27
C ARG A 32 18.74 -14.31 -5.06
N LYS A 33 19.93 -14.72 -4.59
CA LYS A 33 21.21 -14.43 -5.24
C LYS A 33 21.17 -14.85 -6.73
N GLY A 34 21.54 -13.94 -7.63
CA GLY A 34 21.50 -14.17 -9.08
C GLY A 34 20.12 -14.02 -9.73
N HIS A 35 19.08 -13.72 -8.94
CA HIS A 35 17.74 -13.45 -9.44
C HIS A 35 17.37 -11.98 -9.28
N TYR A 36 16.46 -11.53 -10.13
CA TYR A 36 15.98 -10.16 -10.21
C TYR A 36 14.45 -10.09 -10.04
N ARG A 37 13.85 -11.18 -9.55
CA ARG A 37 12.40 -11.36 -9.39
C ARG A 37 12.09 -11.98 -8.02
N ALA A 38 11.08 -11.44 -7.36
CA ALA A 38 10.48 -11.99 -6.14
C ALA A 38 8.96 -12.14 -6.34
N GLN A 39 8.35 -13.06 -5.59
CA GLN A 39 6.92 -13.37 -5.69
C GLN A 39 6.30 -13.43 -4.30
N TYR A 40 5.09 -12.87 -4.18
CA TYR A 40 4.35 -12.82 -2.93
C TYR A 40 2.86 -13.03 -3.17
N SER A 41 2.13 -13.28 -2.08
CA SER A 41 0.67 -13.33 -2.08
C SER A 41 0.11 -12.58 -0.87
N GLY A 42 -1.09 -12.04 -1.03
CA GLY A 42 -1.74 -11.23 -0.02
C GLY A 42 -3.25 -11.19 -0.16
N ILE A 43 -3.87 -10.61 0.86
CA ILE A 43 -5.30 -10.37 0.93
C ILE A 43 -5.47 -9.01 1.59
N ILE A 44 -6.04 -8.06 0.86
CA ILE A 44 -6.42 -6.74 1.39
C ILE A 44 -7.94 -6.69 1.58
N LYS A 45 -8.39 -5.99 2.63
CA LYS A 45 -9.81 -5.83 2.96
C LYS A 45 -10.09 -4.40 3.41
N GLY A 46 -11.25 -3.85 3.04
CA GLY A 46 -11.63 -2.51 3.45
C GLY A 46 -10.56 -1.48 3.06
N TYR A 47 -10.08 -0.70 4.02
CA TYR A 47 -9.05 0.31 3.80
C TYR A 47 -7.60 -0.21 3.92
N ASP A 48 -7.42 -1.49 4.17
CA ASP A 48 -6.09 -2.08 4.29
C ASP A 48 -5.33 -2.04 2.97
N TYR A 49 -4.03 -1.84 3.06
CA TYR A 49 -3.11 -1.97 1.95
C TYR A 49 -1.84 -2.68 2.39
N ASP A 50 -1.31 -3.55 1.54
CA ASP A 50 -0.02 -4.20 1.77
C ASP A 50 1.09 -3.34 1.14
N THR A 51 2.25 -3.27 1.79
CA THR A 51 3.42 -2.49 1.37
C THR A 51 4.62 -3.41 1.14
N TYR A 52 5.23 -3.30 -0.03
CA TYR A 52 6.45 -4.00 -0.42
C TYR A 52 7.59 -3.00 -0.59
N LYS A 53 8.63 -3.13 0.24
CA LYS A 53 9.76 -2.20 0.31
C LYS A 53 10.98 -2.79 -0.37
N PHE A 54 11.63 -2.03 -1.24
CA PHE A 54 12.85 -2.48 -1.91
C PHE A 54 13.83 -1.33 -2.14
N GLN A 55 15.11 -1.67 -2.20
CA GLN A 55 16.15 -0.76 -2.66
C GLN A 55 16.41 -0.97 -4.13
N ALA A 56 16.58 0.13 -4.85
CA ALA A 56 16.93 0.11 -6.26
C ALA A 56 17.77 1.33 -6.65
N LYS A 57 18.42 1.23 -7.81
CA LYS A 57 19.24 2.28 -8.39
C LYS A 57 18.49 3.02 -9.49
N LYS A 58 18.84 4.30 -9.69
CA LYS A 58 18.37 5.09 -10.83
C LYS A 58 18.61 4.34 -12.14
N GLY A 59 17.62 4.35 -13.02
CA GLY A 59 17.68 3.74 -14.35
C GLY A 59 17.30 2.26 -14.41
N GLN A 60 17.22 1.57 -13.26
CA GLN A 60 16.72 0.19 -13.23
C GLN A 60 15.26 0.12 -13.68
N GLN A 61 14.93 -0.98 -14.34
CA GLN A 61 13.60 -1.25 -14.89
C GLN A 61 12.80 -2.08 -13.90
N LEU A 62 11.75 -1.48 -13.33
CA LEU A 62 10.75 -2.14 -12.52
C LEU A 62 9.66 -2.73 -13.42
N HIS A 63 9.29 -3.98 -13.19
CA HIS A 63 8.15 -4.63 -13.82
C HIS A 63 7.32 -5.35 -12.76
N ILE A 64 6.01 -5.10 -12.78
CA ILE A 64 5.05 -5.73 -11.87
C ILE A 64 4.09 -6.61 -12.66
N SER A 65 3.84 -7.81 -12.16
CA SER A 65 2.77 -8.67 -12.67
C SER A 65 1.82 -9.02 -11.53
N MET A 66 0.53 -8.78 -11.71
CA MET A 66 -0.50 -8.97 -10.68
C MET A 66 -1.57 -9.97 -11.17
N SER A 67 -1.93 -10.95 -10.34
CA SER A 67 -2.94 -11.94 -10.72
C SER A 67 -4.37 -11.41 -10.64
N ASN A 68 -4.60 -10.37 -9.83
CA ASN A 68 -5.92 -9.77 -9.63
C ASN A 68 -5.84 -8.30 -10.04
N GLU A 69 -6.26 -8.01 -11.27
CA GLU A 69 -6.23 -6.68 -11.86
C GLU A 69 -7.20 -5.69 -11.21
N SER A 70 -8.09 -6.15 -10.32
CA SER A 70 -8.97 -5.25 -9.56
C SER A 70 -8.30 -4.64 -8.33
N ALA A 71 -7.11 -5.13 -7.94
CA ALA A 71 -6.28 -4.51 -6.92
C ALA A 71 -5.37 -3.48 -7.58
N ASP A 72 -5.30 -2.28 -7.00
CA ASP A 72 -4.50 -1.20 -7.52
C ASP A 72 -3.07 -1.31 -7.00
N THR A 73 -2.11 -0.87 -7.80
CA THR A 73 -0.68 -0.95 -7.48
C THR A 73 -0.04 0.43 -7.67
N TYR A 74 0.44 1.03 -6.58
CA TYR A 74 1.04 2.36 -6.60
C TYR A 74 2.47 2.33 -6.06
N LEU A 75 3.39 2.99 -6.77
CA LEU A 75 4.78 3.13 -6.38
C LEU A 75 5.06 4.52 -5.78
N PHE A 76 5.76 4.52 -4.66
CA PHE A 76 6.29 5.69 -3.97
C PHE A 76 7.81 5.54 -3.84
N GLY A 77 8.53 6.66 -3.79
CA GLY A 77 9.98 6.63 -3.61
C GLY A 77 10.69 7.90 -4.08
N PRO A 78 12.03 7.90 -4.06
CA PRO A 78 12.82 9.06 -4.44
C PRO A 78 12.57 9.45 -5.90
N GLY A 79 12.44 10.74 -6.16
CA GLY A 79 12.16 11.27 -7.50
C GLY A 79 10.70 11.12 -7.96
N ILE A 80 9.81 10.57 -7.14
CA ILE A 80 8.36 10.52 -7.37
C ILE A 80 7.71 11.54 -6.42
N SER A 81 6.97 12.52 -6.96
CA SER A 81 6.38 13.61 -6.15
C SER A 81 5.15 13.19 -5.34
N ASP A 82 4.33 12.30 -5.90
CA ASP A 82 3.13 11.76 -5.24
C ASP A 82 3.17 10.23 -5.31
N SER A 83 2.69 9.65 -6.41
CA SER A 83 2.79 8.22 -6.68
C SER A 83 2.83 7.95 -8.18
N VAL A 84 3.23 6.73 -8.56
CA VAL A 84 3.11 6.23 -9.92
C VAL A 84 2.15 5.05 -9.92
N ASP A 85 1.08 5.14 -10.71
CA ASP A 85 0.19 4.02 -10.98
C ASP A 85 0.92 2.99 -11.85
N LEU A 86 0.98 1.75 -11.38
CA LEU A 86 1.56 0.59 -12.08
C LEU A 86 0.51 -0.52 -12.29
N SER A 87 -0.77 -0.18 -12.25
CA SER A 87 -1.90 -1.09 -12.43
C SER A 87 -2.16 -1.42 -13.91
N ARG A 88 -3.42 -1.58 -14.32
CA ARG A 88 -3.84 -2.18 -15.60
C ARG A 88 -3.60 -1.28 -16.83
N TYR A 89 -3.67 0.04 -16.67
CA TYR A 89 -3.48 1.00 -17.77
C TYR A 89 -2.60 2.20 -17.37
N PRO A 90 -1.34 1.96 -17.01
CA PRO A 90 -0.50 2.99 -16.44
C PRO A 90 0.14 3.84 -17.55
N PRO A 91 -0.07 5.18 -17.57
CA PRO A 91 0.56 6.06 -18.55
C PRO A 91 2.09 6.14 -18.38
N ALA A 92 2.62 5.65 -17.26
CA ALA A 92 4.04 5.73 -16.92
C ALA A 92 4.89 4.54 -17.41
N LEU A 93 4.27 3.47 -17.93
CA LEU A 93 5.01 2.32 -18.42
C LEU A 93 5.42 2.51 -19.89
N ASN A 94 6.59 2.00 -20.25
CA ASN A 94 6.98 1.84 -21.66
C ASN A 94 6.22 0.69 -22.33
N ASP A 95 6.42 0.51 -23.64
CA ASP A 95 5.79 -0.53 -24.45
C ASP A 95 6.03 -1.97 -23.93
N ALA A 96 7.07 -2.17 -23.11
CA ALA A 96 7.38 -3.45 -22.48
C ALA A 96 6.73 -3.62 -21.09
N GLY A 97 5.85 -2.70 -20.68
CA GLY A 97 5.21 -2.69 -19.36
C GLY A 97 6.20 -2.45 -18.22
N LYS A 98 7.26 -1.66 -18.45
CA LYS A 98 8.30 -1.39 -17.44
C LYS A 98 8.35 0.08 -17.08
N TYR A 99 8.62 0.34 -15.81
CA TYR A 99 8.86 1.66 -15.27
C TYR A 99 10.35 1.87 -15.03
N THR A 100 10.90 2.99 -15.52
CA THR A 100 12.31 3.36 -15.28
C THR A 100 12.39 4.12 -13.96
N LEU A 101 13.11 3.57 -12.98
CA LEU A 101 13.23 4.19 -11.66
C LEU A 101 14.01 5.52 -11.73
N PRO A 102 13.44 6.65 -11.29
CA PRO A 102 14.00 7.97 -11.54
C PRO A 102 15.21 8.30 -10.66
N ALA A 103 15.35 7.65 -9.51
CA ALA A 103 16.43 7.88 -8.56
C ALA A 103 16.87 6.59 -7.84
N SER A 104 18.02 6.63 -7.17
CA SER A 104 18.47 5.55 -6.29
C SER A 104 17.88 5.74 -4.89
N GLY A 105 17.44 4.67 -4.25
CA GLY A 105 17.00 4.70 -2.85
C GLY A 105 15.94 3.64 -2.52
N ASN A 106 15.24 3.89 -1.43
CA ASN A 106 14.17 3.03 -0.93
C ASN A 106 12.83 3.38 -1.61
N TYR A 107 12.18 2.38 -2.16
CA TYR A 107 10.86 2.48 -2.77
C TYR A 107 9.83 1.71 -1.94
N GLU A 108 8.58 2.14 -2.01
CA GLU A 108 7.42 1.45 -1.46
C GLU A 108 6.41 1.17 -2.58
N LEU A 109 6.07 -0.09 -2.78
CA LEU A 109 4.99 -0.52 -3.65
C LEU A 109 3.78 -0.89 -2.80
N ARG A 110 2.68 -0.17 -2.95
CA ARG A 110 1.44 -0.39 -2.20
C ARG A 110 0.40 -1.10 -3.05
N ILE A 111 -0.16 -2.16 -2.49
CA ILE A 111 -1.27 -2.91 -3.08
C ILE A 111 -2.52 -2.57 -2.29
N LEU A 112 -3.48 -1.92 -2.95
CA LEU A 112 -4.67 -1.39 -2.32
C LEU A 112 -5.91 -1.57 -3.22
N GLN A 113 -7.04 -1.03 -2.77
CA GLN A 113 -8.25 -0.98 -3.56
C GLN A 113 -8.87 0.41 -3.53
N THR A 114 -9.60 0.75 -4.58
CA THR A 114 -10.37 1.98 -4.65
C THR A 114 -11.21 2.23 -3.38
N ARG A 115 -11.39 3.51 -3.04
CA ARG A 115 -12.23 3.92 -1.90
C ARG A 115 -13.66 3.38 -1.98
N ASN A 116 -14.20 3.23 -3.19
CA ASN A 116 -15.55 2.66 -3.39
C ASN A 116 -15.62 1.19 -2.93
N ASP A 117 -14.63 0.38 -3.29
CA ASP A 117 -14.55 -1.02 -2.85
C ASP A 117 -14.26 -1.13 -1.35
N ALA A 118 -13.37 -0.28 -0.84
CA ALA A 118 -13.03 -0.19 0.57
C ALA A 118 -14.25 0.10 1.47
N ARG A 119 -15.07 1.11 1.10
CA ARG A 119 -16.32 1.47 1.82
C ARG A 119 -17.32 0.33 1.89
N ARG A 120 -17.32 -0.55 0.89
CA ARG A 120 -18.17 -1.75 0.82
C ARG A 120 -17.54 -2.96 1.52
N ASN A 121 -16.44 -2.76 2.26
CA ASN A 121 -15.69 -3.78 2.97
C ASN A 121 -15.29 -4.98 2.09
N LYS A 122 -15.03 -4.73 0.80
CA LYS A 122 -14.60 -5.77 -0.13
C LYS A 122 -13.22 -6.30 0.24
N THR A 123 -12.98 -7.52 -0.20
CA THR A 123 -11.71 -8.23 -0.02
C THR A 123 -11.12 -8.59 -1.37
N LYS A 124 -9.82 -8.35 -1.56
CA LYS A 124 -9.10 -8.74 -2.77
C LYS A 124 -7.93 -9.64 -2.41
N LYS A 125 -7.99 -10.89 -2.86
CA LYS A 125 -6.87 -11.83 -2.83
C LYS A 125 -6.01 -11.59 -4.07
N TYR A 126 -4.69 -11.64 -3.93
CA TYR A 126 -3.77 -11.40 -5.04
C TYR A 126 -2.48 -12.22 -4.92
N ARG A 127 -1.81 -12.39 -6.06
CA ARG A 127 -0.41 -12.79 -6.18
C ARG A 127 0.31 -11.73 -6.99
N ILE A 128 1.51 -11.35 -6.54
CA ILE A 128 2.33 -10.33 -7.18
C ILE A 128 3.71 -10.89 -7.51
N SER A 129 4.23 -10.54 -8.68
CA SER A 129 5.64 -10.66 -9.01
C SER A 129 6.26 -9.27 -9.14
N ILE A 130 7.35 -9.04 -8.41
CA ILE A 130 8.13 -7.81 -8.45
C ILE A 130 9.45 -8.13 -9.13
N GLN A 131 9.78 -7.41 -10.19
CA GLN A 131 11.00 -7.62 -10.96
C GLN A 131 11.77 -6.31 -11.14
N ILE A 132 13.08 -6.31 -10.85
CA ILE A 132 13.95 -5.14 -10.97
C ILE A 132 15.23 -5.51 -11.70
N LYS A 133 15.48 -4.94 -12.87
CA LYS A 133 16.73 -5.12 -13.64
C LYS A 133 17.49 -3.82 -13.76
#